data_AF-A0A7T8GYN5-F1
#
_entry.id   AF-A0A7T8GYN5-F1
#
_cell.length_a   1.000
_cell.length_b   1.000
_cell.length_c   1.000
_cell.angle_alpha   90.00
_cell.angle_beta   90.00
_cell.angle_gamma   90.00
#
_symmetry.space_group_name_H-M   'P 1'
#
loop_
_entity.id
_entity.type
_entity.pdbx_description
1 polymer ?
#
loop_
_entity_poly.entity_id
_entity_poly.type
_entity_poly.pdbx_seq_one_letter_code
_entity_poly.pdbx_strand_id
1 'polypeptide(L)'
;VVTSQSAMAAWKVSNDPTFPLAELLVGHDERTRGAALNLKKASTSRSVAAKNMADAWSSSPDLRDAQTLVEARQHAKILGRRARGSDS
;
A
#
# COMPACT_ATOMS: atom_id res chain seq x y z
N VAL A 1 9.33 10.46 -3.37
CA VAL A 1 9.95 9.75 -2.22
C VAL A 1 8.88 9.17 -1.30
N VAL A 2 7.87 9.99 -0.93
CA VAL A 2 6.73 9.58 -0.11
C VAL A 2 6.02 8.33 -0.66
N THR A 3 5.68 8.27 -1.95
CA THR A 3 4.99 7.12 -2.56
C THR A 3 5.73 5.79 -2.38
N SER A 4 7.06 5.77 -2.54
CA SER A 4 7.85 4.55 -2.35
C SER A 4 7.89 4.10 -0.89
N GLN A 5 7.97 5.05 0.05
CA GLN A 5 7.95 4.74 1.49
C GLN A 5 6.57 4.23 1.91
N SER A 6 5.51 4.89 1.45
CA SER A 6 4.12 4.48 1.68
C SER A 6 3.83 3.09 1.11
N ALA A 7 4.33 2.79 -0.10
CA ALA A 7 4.22 1.45 -0.69
C ALA A 7 4.90 0.37 0.17
N MET A 8 6.13 0.64 0.63
CA MET A 8 6.84 -0.31 1.50
C MET A 8 6.14 -0.51 2.85
N ALA A 9 5.65 0.56 3.46
CA ALA A 9 4.90 0.48 4.69
C ALA A 9 3.60 -0.31 4.50
N ALA A 10 2.88 -0.08 3.40
CA ALA A 10 1.65 -0.80 3.07
C ALA A 10 1.89 -2.31 2.86
N TRP A 11 2.97 -2.68 2.17
CA TRP A 11 3.35 -4.08 2.01
C TRP A 11 3.69 -4.74 3.35
N LYS A 12 4.48 -4.07 4.20
CA LYS A 12 4.83 -4.60 5.53
C LYS A 12 3.60 -4.80 6.40
N VAL A 13 2.74 -3.78 6.52
CA VAL A 13 1.47 -3.87 7.26
C VAL A 13 0.58 -4.99 6.73
N SER A 14 0.66 -5.28 5.43
CA SER A 14 -0.18 -6.31 4.82
C SER A 14 0.31 -7.74 4.97
N ASN A 15 1.61 -7.92 5.25
CA ASN A 15 2.23 -9.23 5.38
C ASN A 15 2.70 -9.52 6.81
N ASP A 16 2.75 -8.52 7.69
CA ASP A 16 3.15 -8.63 9.09
C ASP A 16 2.17 -7.85 9.99
N PRO A 17 1.26 -8.55 10.69
CA PRO A 17 0.30 -7.92 11.60
C PRO A 17 0.96 -7.34 12.86
N THR A 18 2.23 -7.67 13.15
CA THR A 18 2.97 -7.14 14.29
C THR A 18 3.71 -5.84 13.97
N PHE A 19 3.71 -5.42 12.69
CA PHE A 19 4.38 -4.20 12.28
C PHE A 19 3.75 -2.97 12.98
N PRO A 20 4.53 -2.00 13.49
CA PRO A 20 4.02 -0.87 14.30
C PRO A 20 2.97 0.05 13.65
N LEU A 21 2.62 -0.17 12.37
CA LEU A 21 1.60 0.56 11.64
C LEU A 21 0.44 -0.33 11.16
N ALA A 22 0.33 -1.55 11.67
CA ALA A 22 -0.63 -2.55 11.19
C ALA A 22 -2.08 -2.01 11.21
N GLU A 23 -2.42 -1.23 12.24
CA GLU A 23 -3.73 -0.63 12.44
C GLU A 23 -4.04 0.55 11.49
N LEU A 24 -3.06 1.02 10.69
CA LEU A 24 -3.30 2.11 9.75
C LEU A 24 -4.05 1.68 8.49
N LEU A 25 -4.03 0.39 8.16
CA LEU A 25 -4.74 -0.16 7.02
C LEU A 25 -5.71 -1.24 7.47
N VAL A 26 -6.96 -1.13 7.03
CA VAL A 26 -8.00 -2.11 7.33
C VAL A 26 -8.54 -2.70 6.04
N GLY A 27 -8.99 -3.94 6.12
CA GLY A 27 -9.68 -4.60 5.01
C GLY A 27 -10.98 -3.88 4.65
N HIS A 28 -11.40 -4.04 3.40
CA HIS A 28 -12.78 -3.74 3.05
C HIS A 28 -13.71 -4.83 3.59
N ASP A 29 -15.00 -4.51 3.70
CA ASP A 29 -16.04 -5.50 4.00
C ASP A 29 -16.06 -6.59 2.92
N GLU A 30 -16.22 -7.85 3.33
CA GLU A 30 -16.15 -9.04 2.47
C GLU A 30 -17.10 -8.97 1.27
N ARG A 31 -18.21 -8.23 1.38
CA ARG A 31 -19.21 -8.08 0.31
C ARG A 31 -18.79 -7.09 -0.78
N THR A 32 -17.65 -6.43 -0.64
CA THR A 32 -17.21 -5.39 -1.57
C THR A 32 -16.21 -5.94 -2.58
N ARG A 33 -16.20 -5.36 -3.78
CA ARG A 33 -15.16 -5.62 -4.79
C ARG A 33 -13.75 -5.35 -4.27
N GLY A 34 -13.61 -4.43 -3.30
CA GLY A 34 -12.32 -4.15 -2.66
C GLY A 34 -11.77 -5.34 -1.89
N ALA A 35 -12.62 -6.10 -1.18
CA ALA A 35 -12.19 -7.30 -0.46
C ALA A 35 -11.74 -8.41 -1.43
N ALA A 36 -12.49 -8.63 -2.51
CA ALA A 36 -12.13 -9.62 -3.55
C ALA A 36 -10.77 -9.36 -4.22
N LEU A 37 -10.33 -8.09 -4.23
CA LEU A 37 -9.05 -7.66 -4.80
C LEU A 37 -7.94 -7.48 -3.75
N ASN A 38 -8.19 -7.90 -2.50
CA ASN A 38 -7.28 -7.68 -1.36
C ASN A 38 -6.87 -6.21 -1.22
N LEU A 39 -7.79 -5.28 -1.52
CA LEU A 39 -7.56 -3.85 -1.31
C LEU A 39 -7.70 -3.54 0.17
N LYS A 40 -7.07 -2.43 0.57
CA LYS A 40 -7.12 -1.91 1.93
C LYS A 40 -7.48 -0.45 1.89
N LYS A 41 -8.24 -0.04 2.90
CA LYS A 41 -8.60 1.35 3.15
C LYS A 41 -7.81 1.87 4.35
N ALA A 42 -7.58 3.18 4.39
CA ALA A 42 -7.05 3.84 5.57
C ALA A 42 -8.01 3.62 6.76
N SER A 43 -7.47 3.33 7.94
CA SER A 43 -8.28 3.20 9.16
C SER A 43 -8.96 4.51 9.56
N THR A 44 -8.38 5.65 9.17
CA THR A 44 -8.94 6.97 9.38
C THR A 44 -8.69 7.89 8.19
N SER A 45 -9.70 8.67 7.82
CA SER A 45 -9.60 9.70 6.77
C SER A 45 -8.82 10.95 7.21
N ARG A 46 -8.39 11.03 8.48
CA ARG A 46 -7.60 12.16 8.99
C ARG A 46 -6.09 11.94 8.85
N SER A 47 -5.64 10.70 8.68
CA SER A 47 -4.21 10.39 8.54
C SER A 47 -3.81 10.40 7.07
N VAL A 48 -3.01 11.40 6.69
CA VAL A 48 -2.41 11.48 5.35
C VAL A 48 -1.51 10.27 5.10
N ALA A 49 -0.78 9.81 6.11
CA ALA A 49 0.08 8.63 6.00
C ALA A 49 -0.73 7.37 5.67
N ALA A 50 -1.84 7.14 6.38
CA ALA A 50 -2.71 5.98 6.13
C ALA A 50 -3.36 6.03 4.73
N LYS A 51 -3.78 7.23 4.29
CA LYS A 51 -4.28 7.43 2.91
C LYS A 51 -3.23 7.09 1.87
N ASN A 52 -2.04 7.68 1.98
CA ASN A 52 -0.96 7.43 1.03
C ASN A 52 -0.57 5.95 0.98
N MET A 53 -0.62 5.24 2.11
CA MET A 53 -0.39 3.79 2.16
C MET A 53 -1.51 3.02 1.45
N ALA A 54 -2.78 3.35 1.70
CA ALA A 54 -3.92 2.71 1.04
C ALA A 54 -3.92 2.96 -0.48
N ASP A 55 -3.59 4.18 -0.91
CA ASP A 55 -3.52 4.55 -2.32
C ASP A 55 -2.35 3.85 -3.02
N ALA A 56 -1.17 3.80 -2.38
CA ALA A 56 -0.01 3.07 -2.90
C ALA A 56 -0.28 1.57 -3.01
N TRP A 57 -0.94 0.99 -2.00
CA TRP A 57 -1.37 -0.41 -2.03
C TRP A 57 -2.36 -0.67 -3.17
N SER A 58 -3.37 0.18 -3.32
CA SER A 58 -4.46 -0.01 -4.27
C SER A 58 -4.04 0.22 -5.72
N SER A 59 -3.13 1.15 -5.96
CA SER A 59 -2.64 1.49 -7.30
C SER A 59 -1.65 0.48 -7.90
N SER A 60 -1.12 -0.47 -7.12
CA SER A 60 -0.05 -1.36 -7.56
C SER A 60 -0.34 -2.83 -7.31
N PRO A 61 -0.97 -3.56 -8.25
CA PRO A 61 -1.14 -5.01 -8.18
C PRO A 61 0.19 -5.75 -7.94
N ASP A 62 1.25 -5.39 -8.66
CA ASP A 62 2.59 -5.99 -8.50
C ASP A 62 3.14 -5.88 -7.06
N LEU A 63 2.75 -4.82 -6.33
CA LEU A 63 3.16 -4.66 -4.93
C LEU A 63 2.40 -5.62 -4.03
N ARG A 64 1.13 -5.89 -4.35
CA ARG A 64 0.28 -6.84 -3.61
C ARG A 64 0.69 -8.28 -3.84
N ASP A 65 1.16 -8.58 -5.04
CA ASP A 65 1.58 -9.93 -5.45
C ASP A 65 3.02 -10.26 -5.02
N ALA A 66 3.81 -9.27 -4.60
CA ALA A 66 5.18 -9.46 -4.14
C ALA A 66 5.24 -10.35 -2.89
N GLN A 67 5.99 -11.46 -2.98
CA GLN A 67 6.12 -12.42 -1.87
C GLN A 67 7.35 -12.17 -1.00
N THR A 68 8.35 -11.48 -1.55
CA THR A 68 9.59 -11.18 -0.84
C THR A 68 9.76 -9.69 -0.59
N LEU A 69 10.55 -9.35 0.45
CA LEU A 69 10.90 -7.97 0.75
C LEU A 69 11.68 -7.29 -0.40
N VAL A 70 12.44 -8.08 -1.17
CA VAL A 70 13.23 -7.59 -2.31
C VAL A 70 12.31 -7.17 -3.45
N GLU A 71 11.35 -8.02 -3.83
CA GLU A 71 10.35 -7.72 -4.86
C GLU A 71 9.52 -6.49 -4.45
N ALA A 72 9.02 -6.46 -3.22
CA ALA A 72 8.24 -5.32 -2.71
C ALA A 72 9.02 -4.01 -2.83
N ARG A 73 10.33 -4.02 -2.51
CA ARG A 73 11.21 -2.86 -2.64
C ARG A 73 11.39 -2.43 -4.09
N GLN A 74 11.50 -3.37 -5.02
CA GLN A 74 11.59 -3.08 -6.45
C GLN A 74 10.30 -2.43 -6.96
N HIS A 75 9.13 -3.01 -6.64
CA HIS A 75 7.83 -2.47 -7.06
C HIS A 75 7.55 -1.10 -6.44
N ALA A 76 7.87 -0.90 -5.16
CA ALA A 76 7.76 0.41 -4.50
C ALA A 76 8.63 1.50 -5.15
N LYS A 77 9.84 1.13 -5.63
CA LYS A 77 10.73 2.05 -6.35
C LYS A 77 10.16 2.41 -7.73
N ILE A 78 9.61 1.43 -8.45
CA ILE A 78 8.94 1.65 -9.74
C ILE A 78 7.74 2.58 -9.56
N LEU A 79 6.87 2.29 -8.59
CA LEU A 79 5.70 3.10 -8.29
C LEU A 79 6.07 4.56 -8.00
N GLY A 80 7.08 4.78 -7.14
CA GLY A 80 7.53 6.14 -6.83
C GLY A 80 8.21 6.85 -8.01
N ARG A 81 8.78 6.14 -8.98
CA ARG A 81 9.28 6.73 -10.24
C ARG A 81 8.11 7.15 -11.13
N ARG A 82 7.09 6.30 -11.29
CA ARG A 82 5.87 6.60 -12.06
C ARG A 82 5.18 7.85 -11.52
N ALA A 83 4.97 7.93 -10.20
CA ALA A 83 4.36 9.09 -9.57
C ALA A 83 5.11 10.41 -9.83
N ARG A 84 6.45 10.38 -9.97
CA ARG A 84 7.22 11.59 -10.32
C ARG A 84 7.12 11.97 -11.79
N GLY A 85 6.94 11.00 -12.68
CA GLY A 85 6.82 11.23 -14.12
C GLY A 85 5.43 11.72 -14.54
N SER A 86 4.42 11.56 -13.69
CA SER A 86 3.06 12.08 -13.93
C SER A 86 2.89 13.56 -13.54
N ASP A 87 3.85 14.14 -12.81
CA ASP A 87 3.86 15.54 -12.37
C ASP A 87 4.74 16.44 -13.28
N SER A 88 5.23 15.92 -14.41
CA SER A 88 6.07 16.62 -15.40
C SER A 88 5.34 16.75 -16.73
#